data_AF-A0A1A9NA17-F1
#
_entry.id   AF-A0A1A9NA17-F1
#
_cell.length_a   1.000
_cell.length_b   1.000
_cell.length_c   1.000
_cell.angle_alpha   90.00
_cell.angle_beta   90.00
_cell.angle_gamma   90.00
#
_symmetry.space_group_name_H-M   'P 1'
#
loop_
_entity.id
_entity.type
_entity.pdbx_description
1 polymer ?
#
loop_
_entity_poly.entity_id
_entity_poly.type
_entity_poly.pdbx_seq_one_letter_code
_entity_poly.pdbx_strand_id
1 'polypeptide(L)'
;MSAAAQCKRVLEYLKADGQTTYSLRGKGISHPAQRVKELIQLGYRIYAHRVTAVDSDGFLHANVARYSLIDREPDLVDMMEVA
;
A
#
# COMPACT_ATOMS: atom_id res chain seq x y z
N MET A 1 -4.79 -5.54 -14.76
CA MET A 1 -3.49 -5.62 -14.05
C MET A 1 -3.50 -6.88 -13.21
N SER A 2 -2.42 -7.66 -13.20
CA SER A 2 -2.34 -8.85 -12.32
C SER A 2 -2.26 -8.47 -10.84
N ALA A 3 -2.50 -9.42 -9.94
CA ALA A 3 -2.37 -9.19 -8.50
C ALA A 3 -0.94 -8.77 -8.13
N ALA A 4 0.08 -9.46 -8.66
CA ALA A 4 1.49 -9.11 -8.45
C ALA A 4 1.83 -7.68 -8.91
N ALA A 5 1.33 -7.26 -10.07
CA ALA A 5 1.54 -5.90 -10.56
C ALA A 5 0.81 -4.84 -9.69
N GLN A 6 -0.35 -5.18 -9.12
CA GLN A 6 -1.00 -4.32 -8.12
C GLN A 6 -0.21 -4.25 -6.82
N CYS A 7 0.36 -5.36 -6.32
CA CYS A 7 1.24 -5.36 -5.14
C CYS A 7 2.47 -4.48 -5.35
N LYS A 8 3.15 -4.62 -6.50
CA LYS A 8 4.29 -3.78 -6.86
C LYS A 8 3.93 -2.29 -6.83
N ARG A 9 2.81 -1.91 -7.44
CA ARG A 9 2.34 -0.51 -7.40
C ARG A 9 1.97 -0.04 -5.99
N VAL A 10 1.32 -0.87 -5.18
CA VAL A 10 1.03 -0.52 -3.78
C VAL A 10 2.32 -0.25 -3.03
N LEU A 11 3.33 -1.11 -3.19
CA LEU A 11 4.64 -0.92 -2.58
C LEU A 11 5.29 0.38 -3.03
N GLU A 12 5.32 0.67 -4.33
CA GLU A 12 5.83 1.94 -4.88
C GLU A 12 5.14 3.16 -4.24
N TYR A 13 3.81 3.13 -4.10
CA TYR A 13 3.10 4.21 -3.43
C TYR A 13 3.43 4.32 -1.94
N LEU A 14 3.56 3.19 -1.23
CA LEU A 14 3.90 3.17 0.19
C LEU A 14 5.36 3.58 0.47
N LYS A 15 6.28 3.32 -0.47
CA LYS A 15 7.65 3.84 -0.46
C LYS A 15 7.67 5.37 -0.55
N ALA A 16 6.74 5.96 -1.31
CA ALA A 16 6.63 7.41 -1.47
C ALA A 16 5.95 8.10 -0.27
N ASP A 17 4.75 7.63 0.13
CA ASP A 17 4.03 8.10 1.32
C ASP A 17 2.95 7.10 1.76
N GLY A 18 2.56 7.16 3.03
CA GLY A 18 1.46 6.37 3.57
C GLY A 18 0.13 6.59 2.83
N GLN A 19 -0.52 5.50 2.44
CA GLN A 19 -1.73 5.50 1.61
C GLN A 19 -2.96 5.03 2.37
N THR A 20 -4.14 5.56 2.02
CA THR A 20 -5.41 5.04 2.54
C THR A 20 -6.00 3.99 1.60
N THR A 21 -6.96 3.21 2.09
CA THR A 21 -7.74 2.30 1.21
C THR A 21 -8.34 3.04 0.01
N TYR A 22 -8.88 4.25 0.21
CA TYR A 22 -9.51 5.01 -0.86
C TYR A 22 -8.48 5.64 -1.81
N SER A 23 -7.34 6.13 -1.32
CA SER A 23 -6.30 6.66 -2.21
C SER A 23 -5.74 5.55 -3.12
N LEU A 24 -5.60 4.33 -2.61
CA LEU A 24 -5.19 3.17 -3.42
C LEU A 24 -6.27 2.75 -4.43
N ARG A 25 -7.55 2.75 -4.05
CA ARG A 25 -8.66 2.50 -5.00
C ARG A 25 -8.69 3.52 -6.12
N GLY A 26 -8.55 4.81 -5.80
CA GLY A 26 -8.47 5.89 -6.80
C GLY A 26 -7.28 5.75 -7.76
N LYS A 27 -6.21 5.08 -7.31
CA LYS A 27 -5.03 4.73 -8.13
C LYS A 27 -5.18 3.41 -8.90
N GLY A 28 -6.38 2.84 -8.97
CA GLY A 28 -6.68 1.63 -9.74
C GLY A 28 -6.40 0.31 -9.02
N ILE A 29 -6.22 0.32 -7.69
CA ILE A 29 -6.02 -0.89 -6.89
C ILE A 29 -7.38 -1.43 -6.40
N SER A 30 -7.80 -2.58 -6.92
CA SER A 30 -9.14 -3.13 -6.67
C SER A 30 -9.35 -3.61 -5.23
N HIS A 31 -8.34 -4.26 -4.63
CA HIS A 31 -8.41 -4.82 -3.28
C HIS A 31 -7.24 -4.38 -2.40
N PRO A 32 -7.15 -3.09 -2.00
CA PRO A 32 -5.97 -2.54 -1.32
C PRO A 32 -5.55 -3.32 -0.07
N ALA A 33 -6.51 -3.68 0.80
CA ALA A 33 -6.22 -4.43 2.01
C ALA A 33 -5.61 -5.82 1.73
N GLN A 34 -6.08 -6.51 0.67
CA GLN A 34 -5.53 -7.79 0.26
C GLN A 34 -4.11 -7.62 -0.33
N ARG A 35 -3.88 -6.58 -1.14
CA ARG A 35 -2.53 -6.28 -1.67
C ARG A 35 -1.53 -5.97 -0.57
N VAL A 36 -1.95 -5.21 0.46
CA VAL A 36 -1.13 -4.94 1.65
C VAL A 36 -0.85 -6.22 2.43
N LYS A 37 -1.86 -7.10 2.61
CA LYS A 37 -1.67 -8.40 3.26
C LYS A 37 -0.65 -9.27 2.52
N GLU A 38 -0.71 -9.31 1.20
CA GLU A 38 0.25 -10.04 0.35
C GLU A 38 1.67 -9.47 0.49
N LEU A 39 1.83 -8.13 0.55
CA LEU A 39 3.13 -7.52 0.83
C LEU A 39 3.67 -7.89 2.23
N ILE A 40 2.81 -7.88 3.26
CA ILE A 40 3.20 -8.33 4.60
C ILE A 40 3.65 -9.80 4.58
N GLN A 41 2.98 -10.66 3.82
CA GLN A 41 3.38 -12.06 3.65
C GLN A 41 4.72 -12.22 2.92
N LEU A 42 5.07 -11.29 2.05
CA LEU A 42 6.39 -11.22 1.40
C LEU A 42 7.49 -10.66 2.32
N GLY A 43 7.16 -10.25 3.54
CA GLY A 43 8.11 -9.77 4.55
C GLY A 43 8.18 -8.25 4.71
N TYR A 44 7.41 -7.48 3.95
CA TYR A 44 7.38 -6.02 4.11
C TYR A 44 6.71 -5.63 5.43
N ARG A 45 7.38 -4.77 6.21
CA ARG A 45 6.85 -4.26 7.48
C ARG A 45 5.94 -3.06 7.20
N ILE A 46 4.62 -3.25 7.28
CA ILE A 46 3.63 -2.19 7.01
C ILE A 46 2.83 -1.91 8.27
N TYR A 47 2.87 -0.66 8.74
CA TYR A 47 2.01 -0.14 9.80
C TYR A 47 0.64 0.23 9.24
N ALA A 48 -0.42 -0.06 9.99
CA ALA A 48 -1.76 0.38 9.68
C ALA A 48 -2.39 1.08 10.89
N HIS A 49 -2.94 2.28 10.68
CA HIS A 49 -3.74 2.99 11.68
C HIS A 49 -5.03 3.52 11.07
N ARG A 50 -5.97 3.93 11.92
CA ARG A 50 -7.29 4.42 11.51
C ARG A 50 -7.28 5.93 11.36
N VAL A 51 -7.85 6.42 10.25
CA VAL A 51 -7.99 7.84 9.93
C VAL A 51 -9.38 8.12 9.37
N THR A 52 -9.76 9.40 9.35
CA THR A 52 -10.83 9.89 8.48
C THR A 52 -10.23 10.25 7.13
N ALA A 53 -10.85 9.82 6.03
CA ALA A 53 -10.36 10.08 4.68
C ALA A 53 -11.53 10.41 3.73
N VAL A 54 -11.22 11.18 2.69
CA VAL A 54 -12.15 11.49 1.60
C VAL A 54 -11.82 10.61 0.40
N ASP A 55 -12.83 10.05 -0.25
CA ASP A 55 -12.64 9.27 -1.48
C ASP A 55 -12.61 10.16 -2.75
N SER A 56 -12.56 9.53 -3.92
CA SER A 56 -12.53 10.25 -5.21
C SER A 56 -13.80 11.02 -5.52
N ASP A 57 -14.91 10.66 -4.89
CA ASP A 57 -16.24 11.20 -5.16
C ASP A 57 -16.61 12.29 -4.14
N GLY A 58 -15.69 12.60 -3.21
CA GLY A 58 -15.85 13.63 -2.20
C GLY A 58 -16.54 13.16 -0.92
N PHE A 59 -16.79 11.85 -0.76
CA PHE A 59 -17.43 11.34 0.45
C PHE A 59 -16.42 11.14 1.58
N LEU A 60 -16.81 11.60 2.77
CA LEU A 60 -16.01 11.44 3.99
C LEU A 60 -16.30 10.08 4.64
N HIS A 61 -15.23 9.34 4.89
CA HIS A 61 -15.26 8.02 5.51
C HIS A 61 -14.46 8.04 6.82
N ALA A 62 -15.08 7.62 7.91
CA ALA A 62 -14.41 7.41 9.18
C ALA A 62 -13.78 6.00 9.26
N ASN A 63 -12.81 5.81 10.15
CA ASN A 63 -12.17 4.52 10.44
C ASN A 63 -11.51 3.82 9.23
N VAL A 64 -11.04 4.62 8.27
CA VAL A 64 -10.31 4.13 7.09
C VAL A 64 -8.90 3.72 7.49
N ALA A 65 -8.42 2.59 6.97
CA ALA A 65 -7.03 2.20 7.17
C ALA A 65 -6.10 3.11 6.36
N ARG A 66 -5.11 3.71 7.03
CA ARG A 66 -3.92 4.31 6.42
C ARG A 66 -2.74 3.39 6.67
N TYR A 67 -2.15 2.90 5.58
CA TYR A 67 -1.02 2.00 5.52
C TYR A 67 0.26 2.80 5.33
N SER A 68 1.36 2.44 5.99
CA SER A 68 2.66 3.10 5.84
C SER A 68 3.77 2.07 5.98
N LEU A 69 4.79 2.13 5.13
CA LEU A 69 5.96 1.27 5.26
C LEU A 69 6.74 1.67 6.53
N ILE A 70 7.08 0.69 7.37
CA ILE A 70 7.96 0.84 8.52
C ILE A 70 9.36 0.46 8.03
N ASP A 71 10.29 1.40 8.11
CA ASP A 71 11.68 1.32 7.65
C ASP A 71 11.91 1.60 6.14
N ARG A 72 12.91 2.45 5.90
CA ARG A 72 13.50 2.80 4.58
C ARG A 72 14.86 2.13 4.42
N GLU A 73 15.06 0.93 4.98
CA GLU A 73 16.25 0.17 4.59
C GLU A 73 16.08 -0.20 3.11
N PRO A 74 17.09 0.03 2.24
CA PRO A 74 16.98 -0.33 0.83
C PRO A 74 16.63 -1.81 0.76
N ASP A 75 15.50 -2.11 0.12
CA ASP A 75 14.94 -3.46 0.09
C ASP A 75 16.03 -4.45 -0.33
N LEU A 76 16.35 -5.42 0.53
CA LEU A 76 17.23 -6.54 0.16
C LEU A 76 16.71 -7.29 -1.08
N VAL A 77 15.40 -7.19 -1.35
CA VAL A 77 14.74 -7.69 -2.56
C VAL A 77 15.19 -6.93 -3.82
N ASP A 78 15.34 -5.61 -3.75
CA ASP A 78 15.89 -4.80 -4.85
C ASP A 78 17.38 -5.14 -5.09
N MET A 79 18.11 -5.66 -4.08
CA MET A 79 19.50 -6.09 -4.21
C MET A 79 19.67 -7.50 -4.79
N MET A 80 18.64 -8.36 -4.70
CA MET A 80 18.68 -9.74 -5.23
C MET A 80 18.17 -9.85 -6.68
N GLU A 81 17.41 -8.89 -7.19
CA GLU A 81 17.03 -8.84 -8.62
C GLU A 81 18.13 -8.26 -9.53
N VAL A 82 19.23 -7.74 -8.96
CA VAL A 82 20.37 -7.15 -9.70
C VAL A 82 21.59 -8.09 -9.72
N ALA A 83 21.49 -9.30 -9.16
CA ALA A 83 22.57 -10.28 -9.07
C ALA A 83 22.45 -11.41 -10.11
#